data_AF-A0A4Q2YMI5-F1
#
_entry.id   AF-A0A4Q2YMI5-F1
#
_cell.length_a   1.000
_cell.length_b   1.000
_cell.length_c   1.000
_cell.angle_alpha   90.00
_cell.angle_beta   90.00
_cell.angle_gamma   90.00
#
_symmetry.space_group_name_H-M   'P 1'
#
loop_
_entity.id
_entity.type
_entity.pdbx_description
1 polymer ?
#
loop_
_entity_poly.entity_id
_entity_poly.type
_entity_poly.pdbx_seq_one_letter_code
_entity_poly.pdbx_strand_id
1 'polypeptide(L)'
;MTIIIDPGHGMSNRRSGVFDPGAVSAGVCEAGIAMDWANELRGILRAAGHTVVRTRIDHNDPAPVGKRAAIARQYGGEIMVSLHC
;
A
#
# COMPACT_ATOMS: atom_id res chain seq x y z
N MET A 1 5.10 -15.02 -9.89
CA MET A 1 5.23 -14.72 -8.46
C MET A 1 4.02 -13.94 -7.98
N THR A 2 3.65 -14.09 -6.72
CA THR A 2 2.70 -13.21 -6.01
C THR A 2 3.48 -12.13 -5.29
N ILE A 3 3.34 -10.89 -5.76
CA ILE A 3 3.99 -9.70 -5.19
C ILE A 3 2.94 -8.86 -4.46
N ILE A 4 3.25 -8.48 -3.23
CA ILE A 4 2.41 -7.63 -2.40
C ILE A 4 2.98 -6.22 -2.46
N ILE A 5 2.16 -5.26 -2.88
CA ILE A 5 2.49 -3.84 -2.80
C ILE A 5 1.76 -3.25 -1.61
N ASP A 6 2.52 -2.59 -0.73
CA ASP A 6 2.01 -1.96 0.47
C ASP A 6 2.21 -0.45 0.39
N PRO A 7 1.21 0.32 -0.06
CA PRO A 7 1.30 1.78 -0.04
C PRO A 7 1.20 2.25 1.42
N GLY A 8 2.28 2.82 1.95
CA GLY A 8 2.38 3.30 3.33
C GLY A 8 1.22 4.22 3.73
N HIS A 9 0.95 4.29 5.04
CA HIS A 9 -0.05 5.19 5.62
C HIS A 9 -1.48 5.01 5.05
N GLY A 10 -2.34 6.03 5.12
CA GLY A 10 -3.72 5.98 4.65
C GLY A 10 -4.75 5.72 5.75
N MET A 11 -5.96 5.32 5.34
CA MET A 11 -7.09 5.18 6.26
C MET A 11 -6.87 4.08 7.29
N SER A 12 -7.19 4.39 8.54
CA SER A 12 -7.11 3.46 9.68
C SER A 12 -5.72 2.86 9.93
N ASN A 13 -4.65 3.51 9.49
CA ASN A 13 -3.29 2.95 9.57
C ASN A 13 -2.85 2.69 11.01
N ARG A 14 -2.81 3.74 11.84
CA ARG A 14 -2.40 3.68 13.26
C ARG A 14 -3.57 3.66 14.23
N ARG A 15 -4.69 4.29 13.85
CA ARG A 15 -5.91 4.39 14.66
C ARG A 15 -7.12 4.21 13.75
N SER A 16 -8.04 3.33 14.15
CA SER A 16 -9.28 3.06 13.40
C SER A 16 -10.07 4.34 13.12
N GLY A 17 -10.50 4.52 11.87
CA GLY A 17 -11.28 5.67 11.41
C GLY A 17 -10.50 6.97 11.26
N VAL A 18 -9.17 6.95 11.45
CA VAL A 18 -8.32 8.13 11.28
C VAL A 18 -7.41 7.95 10.07
N PHE A 19 -7.41 8.94 9.19
CA PHE A 19 -6.48 9.00 8.08
C PHE A 19 -5.09 9.38 8.59
N ASP A 20 -4.09 8.55 8.29
CA ASP A 20 -2.69 8.85 8.54
C ASP A 20 -2.09 9.39 7.22
N PRO A 21 -1.66 10.65 7.15
CA PRO A 21 -1.07 11.20 5.94
C PRO A 21 0.40 10.80 5.74
N GLY A 22 1.07 10.26 6.77
CA GLY A 22 2.53 10.15 6.79
C GLY A 22 3.21 11.53 6.81
N ALA A 23 4.40 11.63 6.23
CA ALA A 23 5.07 12.90 6.04
C ALA A 23 4.24 13.86 5.16
N VAL A 24 4.25 15.15 5.49
CA VAL A 24 3.52 16.20 4.74
C VAL A 24 4.44 17.37 4.48
N SER A 25 4.51 17.81 3.22
CA SER A 25 5.26 18.99 2.80
C SER A 25 4.59 19.63 1.60
N ALA A 26 4.57 20.97 1.51
CA ALA A 26 4.04 21.71 0.37
C ALA A 26 2.62 21.27 -0.12
N GLY A 27 1.76 20.83 0.81
CA GLY A 27 0.39 20.40 0.49
C GLY A 27 0.26 18.97 -0.07
N VAL A 28 1.36 18.23 -0.21
CA VAL A 28 1.34 16.80 -0.56
C VAL A 28 1.64 15.94 0.67
N CYS A 29 1.04 14.75 0.71
CA CYS A 29 1.24 13.78 1.77
C CYS A 29 1.81 12.46 1.23
N GLU A 30 2.66 11.84 2.03
CA GLU A 30 3.28 10.54 1.77
C GLU A 30 2.25 9.46 1.39
N ALA A 31 1.12 9.40 2.11
CA ALA A 31 0.05 8.45 1.83
C ALA A 31 -0.50 8.56 0.39
N GLY A 32 -0.52 9.76 -0.18
CA GLY A 32 -0.91 10.02 -1.56
C GLY A 32 0.17 9.57 -2.54
N ILE A 33 1.40 10.06 -2.34
CA ILE A 33 2.56 9.73 -3.20
C ILE A 33 2.80 8.22 -3.27
N ALA A 34 2.77 7.54 -2.13
CA ALA A 34 2.93 6.10 -2.05
C ALA A 34 1.81 5.34 -2.79
N MET A 35 0.57 5.84 -2.77
CA MET A 35 -0.54 5.23 -3.49
C MET A 35 -0.39 5.41 -5.01
N ASP A 36 0.02 6.58 -5.46
CA ASP A 36 0.24 6.85 -6.89
C ASP A 36 1.32 5.91 -7.44
N TRP A 37 2.48 5.82 -6.77
CA TRP A 37 3.54 4.89 -7.17
C TRP A 37 3.14 3.42 -7.07
N ALA A 38 2.29 3.05 -6.10
CA ALA A 38 1.77 1.68 -6.02
C ALA A 38 0.88 1.31 -7.21
N ASN A 39 0.13 2.28 -7.75
CA ASN A 39 -0.70 2.07 -8.93
C ASN A 39 0.14 1.85 -10.18
N GLU A 40 1.17 2.67 -10.37
CA GLU A 40 2.13 2.54 -11.47
C GLU A 40 2.89 1.21 -11.38
N LEU A 41 3.48 0.90 -10.23
CA LEU A 41 4.22 -0.34 -10.02
C LEU A 41 3.34 -1.58 -10.24
N ARG A 42 2.06 -1.53 -9.82
CA ARG A 42 1.10 -2.60 -10.11
C ARG A 42 0.92 -2.80 -11.61
N GLY A 43 0.79 -1.73 -12.39
CA GLY A 43 0.67 -1.81 -13.84
C GLY A 43 1.86 -2.53 -14.47
N ILE A 44 3.07 -2.09 -14.10
CA ILE A 44 4.35 -2.63 -14.59
C ILE A 44 4.48 -4.12 -14.23
N LEU A 45 4.28 -4.49 -12.96
CA LEU A 45 4.45 -5.87 -12.50
C LEU A 45 3.40 -6.82 -13.10
N ARG A 46 2.15 -6.36 -13.29
CA ARG A 46 1.14 -7.17 -13.96
C ARG A 46 1.46 -7.36 -15.44
N ALA A 47 1.96 -6.32 -16.12
CA ALA A 47 2.42 -6.44 -17.51
C ALA A 47 3.59 -7.42 -17.65
N ALA A 48 4.44 -7.54 -16.63
CA ALA A 48 5.51 -8.54 -16.56
C ALA A 48 5.03 -9.96 -16.17
N GLY A 49 3.72 -10.19 -16.00
CA GLY A 49 3.15 -11.52 -15.73
C GLY A 49 3.10 -11.92 -14.24
N HIS A 50 3.28 -10.97 -13.32
CA HIS A 50 3.15 -11.25 -11.88
C HIS A 50 1.70 -11.11 -11.39
N THR A 51 1.35 -11.90 -10.38
CA THR A 51 0.15 -11.67 -9.57
C THR A 51 0.46 -10.56 -8.58
N VAL A 52 -0.33 -9.48 -8.58
CA VAL A 52 -0.10 -8.32 -7.71
C VAL A 52 -1.29 -8.10 -6.80
N VAL A 53 -1.03 -8.12 -5.50
CA VAL A 53 -2.01 -7.80 -4.45
C VAL A 53 -1.59 -6.51 -3.78
N ARG A 54 -2.54 -5.63 -3.46
CA ARG A 54 -2.28 -4.41 -2.70
C ARG A 54 -2.88 -4.53 -1.30
N THR A 55 -2.23 -3.95 -0.30
CA THR A 55 -2.76 -3.90 1.09
C THR A 55 -3.91 -2.90 1.25
N ARG A 56 -3.96 -1.87 0.38
CA ARG A 56 -5.08 -0.96 0.16
C ARG A 56 -5.17 -0.54 -1.30
N ILE A 57 -6.36 -0.17 -1.77
CA ILE A 57 -6.58 0.22 -3.17
C ILE A 57 -6.79 1.71 -3.41
N ASP A 58 -7.15 2.48 -2.37
CA ASP A 58 -7.36 3.93 -2.41
C ASP A 58 -7.16 4.59 -1.02
N HIS A 59 -7.66 5.82 -0.84
CA HIS A 59 -7.54 6.60 0.40
C HIS A 59 -8.60 6.26 1.46
N ASN A 60 -9.69 5.58 1.10
CA ASN A 60 -10.77 5.18 2.00
C ASN A 60 -10.61 3.74 2.48
N ASP A 61 -9.91 2.91 1.70
CA ASP A 61 -9.68 1.50 2.02
C ASP A 61 -8.83 1.34 3.30
N PRO A 62 -9.40 0.77 4.38
CA PRO A 62 -8.70 0.64 5.66
C PRO A 62 -7.55 -0.37 5.58
N ALA A 63 -6.32 0.08 5.87
CA ALA A 63 -5.15 -0.79 5.98
C ALA A 63 -4.37 -0.57 7.28
N PRO A 64 -4.84 -1.13 8.41
CA PRO A 64 -4.12 -1.04 9.69
C PRO A 64 -2.72 -1.65 9.57
N VAL A 65 -1.70 -0.94 10.05
CA VAL A 65 -0.29 -1.38 9.91
C VAL A 65 -0.06 -2.80 10.44
N GLY A 66 -0.68 -3.13 11.59
CA GLY A 66 -0.58 -4.46 12.20
C GLY A 66 -1.25 -5.60 11.41
N LYS A 67 -1.98 -5.29 10.33
CA LYS A 67 -2.65 -6.28 9.46
C LYS A 67 -1.97 -6.45 8.10
N ARG A 68 -1.13 -5.52 7.66
CA ARG A 68 -0.49 -5.52 6.32
C ARG A 68 0.32 -6.79 6.05
N ALA A 69 1.14 -7.22 7.02
CA ALA A 69 1.88 -8.47 6.91
C ALA A 69 0.98 -9.72 6.87
N ALA A 70 -0.18 -9.68 7.54
CA ALA A 70 -1.14 -10.79 7.51
C ALA A 70 -1.84 -10.88 6.14
N ILE A 71 -2.16 -9.74 5.51
CA ILE A 71 -2.67 -9.69 4.13
C ILE A 71 -1.65 -10.34 3.19
N ALA A 72 -0.37 -9.96 3.30
CA ALA A 72 0.68 -10.55 2.48
C ALA A 72 0.74 -12.09 2.59
N ARG A 73 0.68 -12.61 3.82
CA ARG A 73 0.66 -14.05 4.08
C ARG A 73 -0.61 -14.73 3.56
N GLN A 74 -1.78 -14.11 3.74
CA GLN A 74 -3.07 -14.65 3.30
C GLN A 74 -3.10 -14.90 1.79
N TYR A 75 -2.46 -14.03 1.01
CA TYR A 75 -2.41 -14.16 -0.45
C TYR A 75 -1.21 -14.95 -0.96
N GLY A 76 -0.42 -15.57 -0.07
CA GLY A 76 0.78 -16.32 -0.46
C GLY A 76 1.85 -15.42 -1.08
N GLY A 77 2.00 -14.19 -0.57
CA GLY A 77 3.00 -13.24 -1.04
C GLY A 77 4.42 -13.78 -0.88
N GLU A 78 5.16 -13.83 -1.98
CA GLU A 78 6.57 -14.23 -2.01
C GLU A 78 7.49 -13.04 -1.70
N ILE A 79 7.09 -11.85 -2.14
CA ILE A 79 7.77 -10.58 -1.88
C ILE A 79 6.71 -9.56 -1.46
N MET A 80 7.02 -8.77 -0.44
CA MET A 80 6.25 -7.58 -0.07
C MET A 80 7.13 -6.34 -0.21
N VAL A 81 6.66 -5.36 -0.97
CA VAL A 81 7.31 -4.06 -1.18
C VAL A 81 6.46 -2.99 -0.51
N SER A 82 6.97 -2.39 0.57
CA SER A 82 6.33 -1.24 1.20
C SER A 82 6.90 0.07 0.66
N LEU A 83 6.03 0.99 0.26
CA LEU A 83 6.39 2.29 -0.34
C LEU A 83 6.16 3.42 0.67
N HIS A 84 7.20 4.22 0.90
CA HIS A 84 7.28 5.33 1.85
C HIS A 84 8.13 6.47 1.27
N CYS A 85 7.93 7.71 1.71
CA CYS A 85 8.69 8.88 1.26
C CYS A 85 8.61 10.07 2.23
#